data_AF-T0LBQ4-F1
#
_entry.id   AF-T0LBQ4-F1
#
_cell.length_a   1.000
_cell.length_b   1.000
_cell.length_c   1.000
_cell.angle_alpha   90.00
_cell.angle_beta   90.00
_cell.angle_gamma   90.00
#
_symmetry.space_group_name_H-M   'P 1'
#
loop_
_entity.id
_entity.type
_entity.pdbx_description
1 polymer ?
#
loop_
_entity_poly.entity_id
_entity_poly.type
_entity_poly.pdbx_seq_one_letter_code
_entity_poly.pdbx_strand_id
1 'polypeptide(L)' 'MELQRNRLLRMRAKVVKLGNTVYVHISPLILEDIKAGPGDWAYIEEQTDGTLKLEIERKKEETQ' A
#
# COMPACT_ATOMS: atom_id res chain seq x y z
N MET A 1 7.72 -7.51 -25.72
CA MET A 1 6.79 -7.25 -24.60
C MET A 1 7.46 -7.73 -23.34
N GLU A 2 7.97 -6.81 -22.54
CA GLU A 2 8.64 -7.15 -21.29
C GLU A 2 7.57 -7.31 -20.21
N LEU A 3 7.34 -8.55 -19.77
CA LEU A 3 6.44 -8.86 -18.66
C LEU A 3 7.09 -8.27 -17.41
N GLN A 4 6.65 -7.08 -16.97
CA GLN A 4 7.03 -6.57 -15.65
C GLN A 4 6.57 -7.60 -14.63
N ARG A 5 7.53 -8.36 -14.11
CA ARG A 5 7.33 -9.39 -13.11
C ARG A 5 6.84 -8.68 -11.86
N ASN A 6 5.52 -8.72 -11.61
CA ASN A 6 4.92 -8.28 -10.35
C ASN A 6 5.56 -9.11 -9.23
N ARG A 7 6.65 -8.60 -8.66
CA ARG A 7 7.32 -9.20 -7.51
C ARG A 7 6.37 -9.04 -6.35
N LEU A 8 5.81 -10.14 -5.87
CA LEU A 8 4.97 -10.15 -4.68
C LEU A 8 5.84 -9.72 -3.49
N LEU A 9 5.79 -8.44 -3.11
CA LEU A 9 6.54 -7.89 -1.98
C LEU A 9 5.81 -8.26 -0.68
N ARG A 10 6.07 -9.46 -0.16
CA ARG A 10 5.62 -9.82 1.20
C ARG A 10 6.54 -9.13 2.21
N MET A 11 5.95 -8.36 3.11
CA MET A 11 6.68 -7.72 4.21
C MET A 11 5.96 -7.91 5.53
N ARG A 12 6.73 -7.88 6.62
CA ARG A 12 6.19 -7.67 7.96
C ARG A 12 6.05 -6.17 8.17
N ALA A 13 4.83 -5.68 8.39
CA ALA A 13 4.57 -4.31 8.80
C ALA A 13 4.42 -4.23 10.32
N LYS A 14 4.83 -3.11 10.91
CA LYS A 14 4.55 -2.84 12.33
C LYS A 14 3.11 -2.34 12.42
N VAL A 15 2.29 -3.01 13.23
CA VAL A 15 0.91 -2.60 13.51
C VAL A 15 0.87 -1.93 14.88
N VAL A 16 0.27 -0.75 14.95
CA VAL A 16 0.10 0.02 16.19
C VAL A 16 -1.37 0.39 16.34
N LYS A 17 -1.98 0.08 17.48
CA LYS A 17 -3.34 0.50 17.81
C LYS A 17 -3.28 1.72 18.75
N LEU A 18 -3.92 2.82 18.35
CA LEU A 18 -4.08 4.02 19.18
C LEU A 18 -5.58 4.29 19.32
N GLY A 19 -6.13 4.07 20.52
CA GLY A 19 -7.58 4.13 20.75
C GLY A 19 -8.32 3.12 19.88
N ASN A 20 -9.25 3.61 19.05
CA ASN A 20 -10.04 2.80 18.11
C ASN A 20 -9.44 2.75 16.70
N THR A 21 -8.28 3.38 16.48
CA THR A 21 -7.63 3.44 15.17
C THR A 21 -6.44 2.50 15.12
N VAL A 22 -6.34 1.72 14.05
CA VAL A 22 -5.19 0.86 13.75
C VAL A 22 -4.34 1.52 12.68
N TYR A 23 -3.04 1.65 12.97
CA TYR A 23 -2.03 2.18 12.08
C TYR A 23 -1.13 1.05 11.61
N VAL A 24 -0.90 0.97 10.31
CA VAL A 24 0.07 0.06 9.69
C VAL A 24 1.23 0.90 9.19
N HIS A 25 2.41 0.68 9.76
CA HIS A 25 3.60 1.39 9.32
C HIS A 25 4.24 0.65 8.13
N ILE A 26 4.17 1.27 6.97
CA ILE A 26 4.79 0.80 5.73
C ILE A 26 6.15 1.50 5.59
N SER A 27 7.21 0.73 5.29
CA SER A 27 8.54 1.30 5.12
C SER A 27 8.59 2.25 3.91
N PRO A 28 9.27 3.41 4.02
CA PRO A 28 9.40 4.37 2.91
C PRO A 28 9.90 3.75 1.61
N LEU A 29 10.83 2.79 1.67
CA LEU A 29 11.38 2.12 0.49
C LEU A 29 10.30 1.42 -0.36
N ILE A 30 9.26 0.88 0.29
CA ILE A 30 8.16 0.24 -0.44
C ILE A 30 7.25 1.28 -1.09
N LEU A 31 6.99 2.38 -0.39
CA LEU A 31 6.20 3.47 -0.95
C LEU A 31 6.91 4.06 -2.18
N GLU A 32 8.23 4.19 -2.14
CA GLU A 32 9.06 4.57 -3.29
C GLU A 32 8.96 3.54 -4.43
N ASP A 33 9.10 2.24 -4.13
CA ASP A 33 9.02 1.16 -5.12
C ASP A 33 7.68 1.15 -5.87
N ILE A 34 6.56 1.38 -5.16
CA ILE A 34 5.22 1.42 -5.75
C ILE A 34 4.78 2.84 -6.18
N LYS A 35 5.65 3.85 -6.01
CA LYS A 35 5.39 5.26 -6.30
C LYS A 35 4.11 5.80 -5.64
N ALA A 36 3.89 5.40 -4.39
CA ALA A 36 2.81 5.91 -3.55
C ALA A 36 3.30 7.06 -2.67
N GLY A 37 2.46 8.07 -2.48
CA GLY A 37 2.76 9.23 -1.67
C GLY A 37 1.57 9.72 -0.83
N PRO A 38 1.79 10.75 0.01
CA PRO A 38 0.72 11.41 0.73
C PRO A 38 -0.35 11.93 -0.23
N GLY A 39 -1.62 11.63 0.06
CA GLY A 39 -2.77 12.07 -0.75
C GLY A 39 -3.27 11.04 -1.77
N ASP A 40 -2.53 9.95 -1.99
CA ASP A 40 -3.03 8.80 -2.74
C ASP A 40 -4.09 8.04 -1.94
N TRP A 41 -5.00 7.40 -2.67
CA TRP A 41 -5.99 6.50 -2.07
C TRP A 41 -5.42 5.09 -1.98
N ALA A 42 -5.77 4.38 -0.91
CA ALA A 42 -5.39 2.98 -0.71
C ALA A 42 -6.64 2.14 -0.46
N TYR A 43 -6.84 1.11 -1.29
CA TYR A 43 -7.82 0.07 -1.06
C TYR A 43 -7.17 -1.06 -0.27
N ILE A 44 -7.86 -1.54 0.77
CA ILE A 44 -7.39 -2.63 1.63
C ILE A 44 -8.37 -3.79 1.48
N GLU A 45 -7.84 -4.96 1.10
CA GLU A 45 -8.63 -6.18 0.92
C GLU A 45 -8.02 -7.33 1.74
N GLU A 46 -8.84 -7.98 2.57
CA GLU A 46 -8.44 -9.22 3.23
C GLU A 46 -8.51 -10.39 2.25
N GLN A 47 -7.42 -11.14 2.16
CA GLN A 47 -7.30 -12.31 1.30
C GLN A 47 -7.71 -13.58 2.07
N THR A 48 -8.01 -14.66 1.34
CA THR A 48 -8.44 -15.94 1.94
C THR A 48 -7.37 -16.61 2.82
N ASP A 49 -6.10 -16.22 2.67
CA ASP A 49 -4.98 -16.68 3.49
C ASP A 49 -4.74 -15.81 4.74
N GLY A 50 -5.63 -14.84 5.01
CA GLY A 50 -5.55 -13.91 6.14
C GLY A 50 -4.52 -12.79 5.93
N THR A 51 -3.94 -12.65 4.74
CA THR A 51 -3.10 -11.49 4.42
C THR A 51 -3.94 -10.29 3.98
N LEU A 52 -3.40 -9.08 4.17
CA LEU A 52 -4.01 -7.85 3.64
C LEU A 52 -3.30 -7.46 2.34
N LYS A 53 -4.06 -7.32 1.27
CA LYS A 53 -3.62 -6.73 0.01
C LYS A 53 -3.91 -5.22 0.07
N LEU A 54 -2.88 -4.42 -0.21
CA LEU A 54 -3.03 -2.98 -0.44
C LEU A 54 -2.91 -2.69 -1.93
N GLU A 55 -3.87 -1.95 -2.47
CA GLU A 55 -3.85 -1.43 -3.83
C GLU A 55 -3.91 0.10 -3.79
N ILE A 56 -2.96 0.76 -4.44
CA ILE A 56 -2.84 2.23 -4.40
C ILE A 56 -3.41 2.82 -5.69
N GLU A 57 -4.35 3.73 -5.55
CA GLU A 57 -4.85 4.57 -6.63
C GLU A 57 -4.27 5.98 -6.49
N ARG A 58 -3.47 6.38 -7.48
CA ARG A 58 -2.89 7.71 -7.51
C ARG A 58 -3.96 8.74 -7.81
N LYS A 59 -4.07 9.74 -6.94
CA LYS A 59 -4.96 10.89 -7.20
C LYS A 59 -4.36 11.65 -8.38
N LYS A 60 -5.05 11.63 -9.54
CA LYS A 60 -4.68 12.53 -10.63
C LYS A 60 -4.90 13.95 -10.13
N GLU A 61 -3.85 14.75 -10.07
CA GLU A 61 -4.01 16.19 -9.93
C GLU A 61 -4.79 16.66 -11.16
N GLU A 62 -6.04 17.06 -10.96
CA GLU A 62 -6.75 17.88 -11.93
C GLU A 62 -6.02 19.22 -11.98
N THR A 63 -5.05 19.32 -12.88
CA THR A 63 -4.47 20.60 -13.24
C THR A 63 -5.58 21.39 -13.93
N GLN A 64 -6.19 22.33 -13.20
CA GLN A 64 -7.03 23.39 -13.76
C GLN A 64 -6.16 24.45 -14.42
#